data_AF-A0A963TP73-F1
#
_entry.id   AF-A0A963TP73-F1
#
_cell.length_a   1.000
_cell.length_b   1.000
_cell.length_c   1.000
_cell.angle_alpha   90.00
_cell.angle_beta   90.00
_cell.angle_gamma   90.00
#
_symmetry.space_group_name_H-M   'P 1'
#
loop_
_entity.id
_entity.type
_entity.pdbx_description
1 polymer ?
#
loop_
_entity_poly.entity_id
_entity_poly.type
_entity_poly.pdbx_seq_one_letter_code
_entity_poly.pdbx_strand_id
1 'polypeptide(L)'
;MLQIPLWKRIVILGLCALGLIGAAPNLFYDRVERHNDAVAAVERTGVETAEQTAAIADWPSWLPSAIVNLGLDLRGGAHLLAEVQVEDVYKQRMDAMWPEVRRALVSEAKVAVRRIKGADSELRVEIDKPEAMEKAVEVVRGFASPVVTLTGVGQNDLDIRTEGNQIIVTLSEAEQVATDDR
;
A
#
# COMPACT_ATOMS: atom_id res chain seq x y z
N MET A 1 2.10 21.34 -62.75
CA MET A 1 1.39 20.27 -62.01
C MET A 1 2.34 19.09 -61.89
N LEU A 2 2.70 18.66 -60.67
CA LEU A 2 3.62 17.53 -60.46
C LEU A 2 2.97 16.22 -60.93
N GLN A 3 3.30 15.78 -62.14
CA GLN A 3 2.88 14.49 -62.73
C GLN A 3 3.68 13.36 -62.09
N ILE A 4 3.35 12.99 -60.85
CA ILE A 4 3.96 11.82 -60.18
C ILE A 4 3.29 10.53 -60.72
N PRO A 5 4.06 9.57 -61.29
CA PRO A 5 3.54 8.28 -61.74
C PRO A 5 2.79 7.52 -60.64
N LEU A 6 1.73 6.79 -61.02
CA LEU A 6 0.84 6.09 -60.07
C LEU A 6 1.58 5.13 -59.14
N TRP A 7 2.56 4.38 -59.65
CA TRP A 7 3.35 3.44 -58.85
C TRP A 7 4.15 4.14 -57.75
N LYS A 8 4.72 5.34 -58.02
CA LYS A 8 5.44 6.13 -57.01
C LYS A 8 4.49 6.59 -55.91
N ARG A 9 3.26 6.98 -56.27
CA ARG A 9 2.22 7.36 -55.29
C ARG A 9 1.84 6.18 -54.40
N ILE A 10 1.66 5.00 -54.99
CA ILE A 10 1.34 3.77 -54.24
C ILE A 10 2.47 3.44 -53.25
N VAL A 11 3.73 3.52 -53.68
CA VAL A 11 4.88 3.28 -52.78
C VAL A 11 4.93 4.28 -51.64
N ILE A 12 4.74 5.58 -51.92
CA ILE A 12 4.73 6.63 -50.89
C ILE A 12 3.60 6.38 -49.88
N LEU A 13 2.37 6.12 -50.36
CA LEU A 13 1.23 5.86 -49.49
C LEU A 13 1.42 4.57 -48.67
N GLY A 14 1.99 3.53 -49.26
CA GLY A 14 2.32 2.28 -48.57
C GLY A 14 3.32 2.51 -47.43
N LEU A 15 4.38 3.29 -47.68
CA LEU A 15 5.37 3.61 -46.66
C LEU A 15 4.76 4.43 -45.51
N CYS A 16 3.94 5.45 -45.84
CA CYS A 16 3.23 6.22 -44.83
C CYS A 16 2.27 5.35 -44.01
N ALA A 17 1.53 4.43 -44.65
CA ALA A 17 0.62 3.53 -43.98
C ALA A 17 1.37 2.58 -43.02
N LEU A 18 2.52 2.04 -43.43
CA LEU A 18 3.36 1.21 -42.56
C LEU A 18 3.86 2.00 -41.33
N GLY A 19 4.27 3.26 -41.52
CA GLY A 19 4.67 4.14 -40.42
C GLY A 19 3.52 4.39 -39.44
N LEU A 20 2.31 4.63 -39.94
CA LEU A 20 1.12 4.82 -39.11
C LEU A 20 0.74 3.54 -38.35
N ILE A 21 0.83 2.37 -38.99
CA ILE A 21 0.58 1.08 -38.33
C ILE A 21 1.60 0.82 -37.22
N GLY A 22 2.87 1.13 -37.45
CA GLY A 22 3.92 1.01 -36.43
C GLY A 22 3.76 2.00 -35.28
N ALA A 23 3.20 3.18 -35.53
CA ALA A 23 2.94 4.18 -34.50
C ALA A 23 1.61 3.98 -33.75
N ALA A 24 0.65 3.27 -34.36
CA ALA A 24 -0.69 3.02 -33.81
C ALA A 24 -0.72 2.49 -32.36
N PRO A 25 0.19 1.62 -31.90
CA PRO A 25 0.17 1.12 -30.52
C PRO A 25 0.37 2.26 -29.50
N ASN A 26 1.15 3.28 -29.86
CA ASN A 26 1.41 4.42 -28.98
C ASN A 26 0.19 5.36 -28.84
N LEU A 27 -0.77 5.31 -29.78
CA LEU A 27 -2.05 6.03 -29.63
C LEU A 27 -2.99 5.34 -28.62
N PHE A 28 -2.79 4.03 -28.37
CA PHE A 28 -3.60 3.23 -27.46
C PHE A 28 -2.74 2.67 -26.32
N TYR A 29 -1.82 3.50 -25.80
CA TYR A 29 -0.80 3.10 -24.84
C TYR A 29 -1.33 2.20 -23.71
N ASP A 30 -2.33 2.66 -22.95
CA ASP A 30 -2.90 1.93 -21.80
C ASP A 30 -3.53 0.57 -22.17
N ARG A 31 -4.06 0.44 -23.38
CA ARG A 31 -4.64 -0.82 -23.86
C ARG A 31 -3.55 -1.82 -24.23
N VAL A 32 -2.52 -1.35 -24.92
CA VAL A 32 -1.40 -2.18 -25.37
C VAL A 32 -0.53 -2.60 -24.19
N GLU A 33 -0.32 -1.71 -23.20
CA GLU A 33 0.40 -2.03 -21.97
C GLU A 33 -0.32 -3.13 -21.19
N ARG A 34 -1.64 -3.00 -20.94
CA ARG A 34 -2.44 -4.06 -20.29
C ARG A 34 -2.41 -5.40 -21.03
N HIS A 35 -2.46 -5.38 -22.36
CA HIS A 35 -2.32 -6.60 -23.16
C HIS A 35 -0.93 -7.23 -22.97
N ASN A 36 0.14 -6.45 -23.13
CA ASN A 36 1.52 -6.92 -22.99
C ASN A 36 1.81 -7.46 -21.58
N ASP A 37 1.31 -6.78 -20.54
CA ASP A 37 1.46 -7.20 -19.15
C ASP A 37 0.71 -8.50 -18.86
N ALA A 38 -0.50 -8.65 -19.41
CA ALA A 38 -1.28 -9.88 -19.28
C ALA A 38 -0.59 -11.06 -19.97
N VAL A 39 -0.06 -10.87 -21.19
CA VAL A 39 0.72 -11.90 -21.91
C VAL A 39 1.95 -12.30 -21.09
N ALA A 40 2.73 -11.33 -20.61
CA ALA A 40 3.93 -11.59 -19.80
C ALA A 40 3.60 -12.29 -18.46
N ALA A 41 2.46 -11.98 -17.85
CA ALA A 41 2.00 -12.62 -16.63
C ALA A 41 1.61 -14.10 -16.87
N VAL A 42 0.90 -14.38 -17.96
CA VAL A 42 0.52 -15.75 -18.35
C VAL A 42 1.77 -16.56 -18.70
N GLU A 43 2.74 -16.00 -19.45
CA GLU A 43 4.00 -16.68 -19.77
C GLU A 43 4.81 -17.06 -18.53
N ARG A 44 4.81 -16.20 -17.50
CA ARG A 44 5.57 -16.41 -16.26
C ARG A 44 4.90 -17.40 -15.30
N THR A 45 3.58 -17.37 -15.21
CA THR A 45 2.83 -18.16 -14.21
C THR A 45 2.23 -19.44 -14.79
N GLY A 46 2.03 -19.51 -16.11
CA GLY A 46 1.37 -20.61 -16.80
C GLY A 46 -0.13 -20.74 -16.47
N VAL A 47 -0.71 -19.77 -15.77
CA VAL A 47 -2.12 -19.77 -15.34
C VAL A 47 -2.83 -18.62 -16.03
N GLU A 48 -3.91 -18.92 -16.74
CA GLU A 48 -4.79 -17.93 -17.38
C GLU A 48 -5.94 -17.61 -16.44
N THR A 49 -5.96 -16.40 -15.86
CA THR A 49 -7.13 -15.89 -15.14
C THR A 49 -8.14 -15.29 -16.13
N ALA A 50 -9.42 -15.26 -15.75
CA ALA A 50 -10.48 -14.68 -16.60
C ALA A 50 -10.21 -13.21 -16.97
N GLU A 51 -9.58 -12.45 -16.07
CA GLU A 51 -9.18 -11.06 -16.29
C GLU A 51 -8.04 -10.94 -17.31
N GLN A 52 -7.05 -11.84 -17.24
CA GLN A 52 -5.94 -11.86 -18.20
C GLN A 52 -6.43 -12.21 -19.60
N THR A 53 -7.35 -13.17 -19.76
CA THR A 53 -7.92 -13.51 -21.06
C THR A 53 -8.66 -12.31 -21.68
N ALA A 54 -9.41 -11.55 -20.88
CA ALA A 54 -10.09 -10.34 -21.34
C ALA A 54 -9.10 -9.24 -21.76
N ALA A 55 -8.02 -9.04 -21.00
CA ALA A 55 -6.98 -8.08 -21.33
C ALA A 55 -6.21 -8.46 -22.61
N ILE A 56 -5.91 -9.75 -22.79
CA ILE A 56 -5.28 -10.25 -24.02
C ILE A 56 -6.19 -10.00 -25.23
N ALA A 57 -7.51 -10.21 -25.08
CA ALA A 57 -8.48 -9.99 -26.14
C ALA A 57 -8.70 -8.50 -26.51
N ASP A 58 -8.31 -7.55 -25.63
CA ASP A 58 -8.49 -6.10 -25.86
C ASP A 58 -7.56 -5.56 -26.97
N TRP A 59 -6.48 -6.28 -27.31
CA TRP A 59 -5.58 -5.93 -28.41
C TRP A 59 -5.42 -7.07 -29.44
N PRO A 60 -5.63 -6.81 -30.74
CA PRO A 60 -5.52 -7.87 -31.75
C PRO A 60 -4.08 -8.37 -31.91
N SER A 61 -3.90 -9.71 -31.91
CA SER A 61 -2.58 -10.35 -32.04
C SER A 61 -1.85 -10.10 -33.37
N TRP A 62 -2.59 -9.68 -34.42
CA TRP A 62 -2.02 -9.34 -35.73
C TRP A 62 -1.51 -7.90 -35.82
N LEU A 63 -1.84 -7.05 -34.85
CA LEU A 63 -1.40 -5.66 -34.81
C LEU A 63 -0.12 -5.56 -33.97
N PRO A 64 0.85 -4.72 -34.35
CA PRO A 64 2.05 -4.52 -33.53
C PRO A 64 1.67 -4.11 -32.09
N SER A 65 2.43 -4.59 -31.10
CA SER A 65 2.24 -4.22 -29.68
C SER A 65 3.46 -3.50 -29.09
N ALA A 66 4.42 -3.12 -29.94
CA ALA A 66 5.61 -2.39 -29.52
C ALA A 66 5.23 -0.96 -29.14
N ILE A 67 5.36 -0.65 -27.84
CA ILE A 67 5.18 0.69 -27.28
C ILE A 67 6.52 1.28 -26.88
N VAL A 68 6.65 2.60 -26.98
CA VAL A 68 7.81 3.31 -26.44
C VAL A 68 7.63 3.46 -24.94
N ASN A 69 8.60 3.00 -24.15
CA ASN A 69 8.56 3.16 -22.69
C ASN A 69 8.53 4.64 -22.31
N LEU A 70 7.36 5.14 -21.93
CA LEU A 70 7.22 6.49 -21.38
C LEU A 70 7.81 6.50 -19.97
N GLY A 71 8.55 7.55 -19.61
CA GLY A 71 8.97 7.75 -18.22
C GLY A 71 7.78 8.10 -17.32
N LEU A 72 7.94 7.99 -16.00
CA LEU A 72 6.89 8.27 -15.01
C LEU A 72 6.22 9.65 -15.19
N ASP A 73 6.99 10.66 -15.57
CA ASP A 73 6.51 12.03 -15.82
C ASP A 73 5.55 12.13 -17.03
N LEU A 74 5.76 11.28 -18.04
CA LEU A 74 4.94 11.21 -19.25
C LEU A 74 3.79 10.19 -19.16
N ARG A 75 3.80 9.34 -18.14
CA ARG A 75 2.73 8.37 -17.83
C ARG A 75 1.55 8.99 -17.08
N GLY A 76 1.58 10.29 -16.79
CA GLY A 76 0.39 11.01 -16.35
C GLY A 76 -0.18 10.60 -14.99
N GLY A 77 0.64 10.07 -14.08
CA GLY A 77 0.21 9.77 -12.72
C GLY A 77 0.94 8.60 -12.13
N ALA A 78 1.79 8.87 -11.14
CA ALA A 78 2.11 7.86 -10.14
C ALA A 78 0.80 7.53 -9.40
N HIS A 79 0.03 6.56 -9.92
CA HIS A 79 -0.77 5.73 -9.03
C HIS A 79 0.24 4.93 -8.22
N LEU A 80 0.73 5.54 -7.15
CA LEU A 80 1.29 4.80 -6.04
C LEU A 80 0.13 3.94 -5.53
N LEU A 81 -0.01 2.74 -6.10
CA LEU A 81 -0.38 1.57 -5.31
C LEU A 81 0.75 1.40 -4.29
N ALA A 82 0.84 2.31 -3.33
CA ALA A 82 1.44 1.99 -2.07
C ALA A 82 0.43 1.03 -1.46
N GLU A 83 0.64 -0.25 -1.68
CA GLU A 83 0.15 -1.28 -0.78
C GLU A 83 0.79 -0.93 0.56
N VAL A 84 0.13 -0.05 1.31
CA VAL A 84 0.50 0.26 2.67
C VAL A 84 0.30 -1.07 3.38
N GLN A 85 1.39 -1.75 3.67
CA GLN A 85 1.37 -2.87 4.59
C GLN A 85 0.87 -2.28 5.91
N VAL A 86 -0.41 -2.46 6.20
CA VAL A 86 -1.08 -1.93 7.39
C VAL A 86 -0.36 -2.40 8.66
N GLU A 87 0.32 -3.54 8.57
CA GLU A 87 1.23 -4.09 9.57
C GLU A 87 2.40 -3.14 9.91
N ASP A 88 3.01 -2.50 8.90
CA ASP A 88 4.09 -1.53 9.10
C ASP A 88 3.58 -0.26 9.78
N VAL A 89 2.33 0.14 9.50
CA VAL A 89 1.68 1.30 10.13
C VAL A 89 1.45 1.04 11.62
N TYR A 90 0.94 -0.15 11.97
CA TYR A 90 0.74 -0.54 13.36
C TYR A 90 2.04 -0.53 14.14
N LYS A 91 3.09 -1.10 13.56
CA LYS A 91 4.43 -1.12 14.15
C LYS A 91 4.98 0.28 14.35
N GLN A 92 4.92 1.13 13.33
CA GLN A 92 5.40 2.50 13.41
C GLN A 92 4.65 3.30 14.49
N ARG A 93 3.34 3.09 14.64
CA ARG A 93 2.53 3.71 15.69
C ARG A 93 2.98 3.24 17.09
N MET A 94 3.16 1.93 17.30
CA MET A 94 3.65 1.40 18.58
C MET A 94 5.07 1.91 18.92
N ASP A 95 5.95 2.01 17.91
CA ASP A 95 7.30 2.55 18.05
C ASP A 95 7.30 4.04 18.42
N ALA A 96 6.40 4.83 17.82
CA ALA A 96 6.25 6.25 18.12
C ALA A 96 5.65 6.50 19.51
N MET A 97 4.76 5.62 20.00
CA MET A 97 4.12 5.73 21.31
C MET A 97 5.09 5.41 22.47
N TRP A 98 6.07 4.54 22.24
CA TRP A 98 6.99 4.08 23.28
C TRP A 98 7.75 5.22 24.03
N PRO A 99 8.40 6.18 23.34
CA PRO A 99 9.08 7.29 24.01
C PRO A 99 8.16 8.16 24.88
N GLU A 100 6.89 8.27 24.53
CA GLU A 100 5.90 9.06 25.28
C GLU A 100 5.44 8.34 26.53
N VAL A 101 5.04 7.08 26.39
CA VAL A 101 4.66 6.19 27.50
C VAL A 101 5.81 6.07 28.50
N ARG A 102 7.05 5.86 28.02
CA ARG A 102 8.23 5.80 28.88
C ARG A 102 8.43 7.09 29.67
N ARG A 103 8.28 8.26 29.03
CA ARG A 103 8.44 9.55 29.70
C ARG A 103 7.40 9.70 30.82
N ALA A 104 6.14 9.44 30.55
CA ALA A 104 5.06 9.54 31.53
C ALA A 104 5.24 8.56 32.71
N LEU A 105 5.64 7.31 32.43
CA LEU A 105 5.92 6.32 33.48
C LEU A 105 7.08 6.74 34.40
N VAL A 106 8.13 7.36 33.83
CA VAL A 106 9.26 7.88 34.61
C VAL A 106 8.88 9.14 35.40
N SER A 107 8.11 10.06 34.83
CA SER A 107 7.76 11.33 35.49
C SER A 107 6.66 11.19 36.53
N GLU A 108 5.60 10.43 36.22
CA GLU A 108 4.38 10.37 37.03
C GLU A 108 4.38 9.18 37.97
N ALA A 109 4.66 7.98 37.45
CA ALA A 109 4.75 6.77 38.26
C ALA A 109 6.09 6.66 39.01
N LYS A 110 7.13 7.40 38.58
CA LYS A 110 8.49 7.36 39.15
C LYS A 110 9.13 5.97 39.11
N VAL A 111 8.89 5.24 38.02
CA VAL A 111 9.38 3.87 37.83
C VAL A 111 10.24 3.78 36.58
N ALA A 112 11.33 3.02 36.68
CA ALA A 112 12.13 2.66 35.52
C ALA A 112 11.41 1.57 34.72
N VAL A 113 11.34 1.74 33.41
CA VAL A 113 10.65 0.82 32.50
C VAL A 113 11.53 0.46 31.32
N ARG A 114 11.33 -0.75 30.80
CA ARG A 114 12.05 -1.28 29.64
C ARG A 114 11.06 -1.83 28.63
N ARG A 115 11.32 -1.55 27.35
CA ARG A 115 10.57 -2.17 26.26
C ARG A 115 11.06 -3.59 26.05
N ILE A 116 10.13 -4.54 26.00
CA ILE A 116 10.39 -5.92 25.60
C ILE A 116 9.97 -6.08 24.14
N LYS A 117 10.71 -6.89 23.39
CA LYS A 117 10.36 -7.23 22.02
C LYS A 117 9.11 -8.14 22.04
N GLY A 118 7.99 -7.63 21.54
CA GLY A 118 6.73 -8.36 21.37
C GLY A 118 6.43 -8.62 19.90
N ALA A 119 5.16 -8.93 19.61
CA ALA A 119 4.64 -8.91 18.24
C ALA A 119 4.68 -7.48 17.68
N ASP A 120 4.71 -7.34 16.35
CA ASP A 120 4.89 -6.03 15.70
C ASP A 120 3.74 -5.05 15.98
N SER A 121 2.53 -5.54 16.30
CA SER A 121 1.35 -4.75 16.66
C SER A 121 1.14 -4.53 18.16
N GLU A 122 2.09 -4.95 19.01
CA GLU A 122 1.98 -4.84 20.47
C GLU A 122 3.16 -4.07 21.08
N LEU A 123 2.86 -3.16 22.00
CA LEU A 123 3.86 -2.52 22.86
C LEU A 123 3.91 -3.23 24.22
N ARG A 124 4.99 -3.99 24.45
CA ARG A 124 5.26 -4.64 25.75
C ARG A 124 6.24 -3.82 26.59
N VAL A 125 5.82 -3.47 27.79
CA VAL A 125 6.58 -2.67 28.74
C VAL A 125 6.75 -3.44 30.03
N GLU A 126 7.99 -3.73 30.40
CA GLU A 126 8.34 -4.31 31.70
C GLU A 126 8.63 -3.19 32.70
N ILE A 127 8.08 -3.35 33.90
CA ILE A 127 8.18 -2.39 35.00
C ILE A 127 9.19 -2.92 36.01
N ASP A 128 10.13 -2.10 36.50
CA ASP A 128 11.14 -2.60 37.44
C ASP A 128 10.58 -2.89 38.85
N LYS A 129 9.54 -2.14 39.25
CA LYS A 129 8.91 -2.23 40.57
C LYS A 129 7.45 -2.70 40.48
N PRO A 130 7.12 -3.92 40.92
CA PRO A 130 5.76 -4.45 40.85
C PRO A 130 4.76 -3.67 41.73
N GLU A 131 5.25 -3.04 42.80
CA GLU A 131 4.47 -2.21 43.72
C GLU A 131 3.83 -0.98 43.04
N ALA A 132 4.40 -0.54 41.92
CA ALA A 132 3.94 0.63 41.18
C ALA A 132 3.11 0.27 39.94
N MET A 133 2.75 -1.01 39.79
CA MET A 133 1.97 -1.52 38.65
C MET A 133 0.63 -0.81 38.51
N GLU A 134 -0.13 -0.64 39.59
CA GLU A 134 -1.45 0.01 39.54
C GLU A 134 -1.36 1.44 39.00
N LYS A 135 -0.39 2.21 39.51
CA LYS A 135 -0.15 3.58 39.06
C LYS A 135 0.37 3.63 37.62
N ALA A 136 1.20 2.67 37.22
CA ALA A 136 1.69 2.58 35.85
C ALA A 136 0.55 2.28 34.85
N VAL A 137 -0.37 1.39 35.21
CA VAL A 137 -1.57 1.09 34.40
C VAL A 137 -2.46 2.31 34.27
N GLU A 138 -2.66 3.09 35.34
CA GLU A 138 -3.43 4.33 35.31
C GLU A 138 -2.82 5.35 34.33
N VAL A 139 -1.51 5.56 34.39
CA VAL A 139 -0.79 6.45 33.47
C VAL A 139 -0.92 5.99 32.03
N VAL A 140 -0.75 4.69 31.75
CA VAL A 140 -0.87 4.13 30.40
C VAL A 140 -2.30 4.25 29.86
N ARG A 141 -3.32 4.07 30.72
CA ARG A 141 -4.73 4.30 30.34
C ARG A 141 -5.00 5.75 29.93
N GLY A 142 -4.23 6.72 30.44
CA GLY A 142 -4.32 8.11 30.02
C GLY A 142 -3.92 8.37 28.56
N PHE A 143 -3.16 7.46 27.93
CA PHE A 143 -2.83 7.54 26.50
C PHE A 143 -3.92 6.97 25.59
N ALA A 144 -4.88 6.23 26.16
CA ALA A 144 -5.99 5.68 25.40
C ALA A 144 -6.95 6.82 25.04
N SER A 145 -7.14 7.05 23.75
CA SER A 145 -8.05 8.04 23.21
C SER A 145 -9.35 7.38 22.74
N PRO A 146 -10.52 8.01 22.94
CA PRO A 146 -11.77 7.46 22.42
C PRO A 146 -11.78 7.50 20.89
N VAL A 147 -12.04 6.37 20.25
CA VAL A 147 -12.20 6.27 18.79
C VAL A 147 -13.62 6.64 18.44
N VAL A 148 -13.77 7.53 17.46
CA VAL A 148 -15.08 7.85 16.87
C VAL A 148 -15.37 6.81 15.79
N THR A 149 -16.09 5.76 16.15
CA THR A 149 -16.57 4.75 15.20
C THR A 149 -17.98 5.09 14.72
N LEU A 150 -18.34 4.64 13.50
CA LEU A 150 -19.67 4.85 12.90
C LEU A 150 -20.83 4.36 13.79
N THR A 151 -20.56 3.43 14.71
CA THR A 151 -21.55 2.84 15.62
C THR A 151 -21.72 3.64 16.92
N GLY A 152 -20.94 4.70 17.15
CA GLY A 152 -21.12 5.65 18.25
C GLY A 152 -20.84 5.12 19.65
N VAL A 153 -20.23 3.94 19.77
CA VAL A 153 -19.81 3.39 21.06
C VAL A 153 -18.38 3.85 21.33
N GLY A 154 -18.18 4.63 22.39
CA GLY A 154 -16.89 5.18 22.82
C GLY A 154 -15.91 4.11 23.29
N GLN A 155 -15.43 3.30 22.36
CA GLN A 155 -14.32 2.38 22.58
C GLN A 155 -13.01 3.14 22.52
N ASN A 156 -12.07 2.75 23.38
CA ASN A 156 -10.73 3.31 23.37
C ASN A 156 -9.92 2.68 22.23
N ASP A 157 -8.98 3.44 21.69
CA ASP A 157 -8.09 3.00 20.61
C ASP A 157 -7.11 1.91 21.05
N LEU A 158 -6.82 1.83 22.36
CA LEU A 158 -5.89 0.89 22.98
C LEU A 158 -6.59 -0.09 23.93
N ASP A 159 -6.27 -1.38 23.78
CA ASP A 159 -6.51 -2.42 24.80
C ASP A 159 -5.23 -2.63 25.63
N ILE A 160 -5.37 -2.51 26.95
CA ILE A 160 -4.26 -2.53 27.91
C ILE A 160 -4.46 -3.71 28.86
N ARG A 161 -3.53 -4.66 28.79
CA ARG A 161 -3.51 -5.88 29.60
C ARG A 161 -2.27 -5.92 30.48
N THR A 162 -2.36 -6.61 31.61
CA THR A 162 -1.24 -6.82 32.52
C THR A 162 -0.91 -8.30 32.62
N GLU A 163 0.36 -8.64 32.42
CA GLU A 163 0.90 -9.99 32.57
C GLU A 163 2.06 -9.96 33.56
N GLY A 164 1.79 -10.30 34.81
CA GLY A 164 2.79 -10.27 35.89
C GLY A 164 3.36 -8.87 36.10
N ASN A 165 4.61 -8.66 35.66
CA ASN A 165 5.32 -7.39 35.77
C ASN A 165 5.41 -6.62 34.44
N GLN A 166 4.59 -7.02 33.46
CA GLN A 166 4.55 -6.44 32.12
C GLN A 166 3.18 -5.82 31.85
N ILE A 167 3.19 -4.65 31.22
CA ILE A 167 2.02 -4.02 30.61
C ILE A 167 2.10 -4.28 29.11
N ILE A 168 1.04 -4.85 28.56
CA ILE A 168 0.89 -5.10 27.13
C ILE A 168 -0.16 -4.13 26.62
N VAL A 169 0.23 -3.29 25.68
CA VAL A 169 -0.63 -2.33 25.00
C VAL A 169 -0.81 -2.79 23.56
N THR A 170 -2.05 -2.95 23.13
CA THR A 170 -2.42 -3.40 21.78
C THR A 170 -3.44 -2.44 21.18
N LEU A 171 -3.44 -2.28 19.86
CA LEU A 171 -4.50 -1.53 19.19
C LEU A 171 -5.81 -2.34 19.27
N SER A 172 -6.90 -1.67 19.64
CA SER A 172 -8.22 -2.29 19.66
C SER A 172 -8.65 -2.71 18.24
N GLU A 173 -9.50 -3.73 18.13
CA GLU A 173 -10.06 -4.17 16.84
C GLU A 173 -10.79 -3.02 16.12
N ALA A 174 -11.46 -2.16 16.87
CA ALA A 174 -12.16 -0.99 16.33
C ALA A 174 -11.21 0.03 15.68
N GLU A 175 -10.03 0.24 16.27
CA GLU A 175 -9.03 1.16 15.73
C GLU A 175 -8.28 0.56 14.52
N GLN A 176 -8.07 -0.76 14.52
CA GLN A 176 -7.48 -1.45 13.37
C GLN A 176 -8.39 -1.31 12.14
N VAL A 177 -9.67 -1.62 12.28
CA VAL A 177 -10.66 -1.45 11.19
C VAL A 177 -10.75 0.01 10.72
N ALA A 178 -10.75 0.98 11.65
CA ALA A 178 -10.77 2.39 11.29
C ALA A 178 -9.48 2.90 10.62
N THR A 179 -8.36 2.22 10.83
CA THR A 179 -7.07 2.52 10.18
C THR A 179 -7.00 1.87 8.79
N ASP A 180 -7.52 0.65 8.66
CA ASP A 180 -7.58 -0.06 7.37
C ASP A 180 -8.56 0.61 6.39
N ASP A 181 -9.65 1.21 6.89
CA ASP A 181 -10.66 1.91 6.08
C ASP A 181 -10.28 3.36 5.70
N ARG A 182 -9.14 3.89 6.18
CA ARG A 182 -8.68 5.29 5.99
C ARG A 182 -7.65 5.46 4.88
#